data_AF-A0A151PCG7-F1
#
_entry.id   AF-A0A151PCG7-F1
#
_cell.length_a   1.000
_cell.length_b   1.000
_cell.length_c   1.000
_cell.angle_alpha   90.00
_cell.angle_beta   90.00
_cell.angle_gamma   90.00
#
_symmetry.space_group_name_H-M   'P 1'
#
loop_
_entity.id
_entity.type
_entity.pdbx_description
1 polymer ?
#
loop_
_entity_poly.entity_id
_entity_poly.type
_entity_poly.pdbx_seq_one_letter_code
_entity_poly.pdbx_strand_id
1 'polypeptide(L)'
;MEAEAALGPGERWAPVQFRLRQVARAGPAEQQRLLRELEDFAFRGCPAPPAQGLGDAPSEREKQERIEVQKEKQRELILQLKTQLDDLETFAYQEGSYDSLPQSVVMERQRVIIDELIKKLDMNLNEDIASLSPDELRHRVDAAIAQIVNPARVKEQLVEQLKTQIRDLEMFINFIQDEVGGPGMLEDGHCECSGKTPASSSYKPNSRLPPGNNRVHPEDARKMRETGLHLMRRMLAVLQIFAVSQFGCATGQIPRTLWQKDQANKDYSPLIKRLELSVDKVKQLILKHQQQNHVVSYSSMQDVALGGRDELTLAVRKELTIALRDLMAHGLYASSQGMSLVLAPIACLIPAFTSSPQTMHPWELFVKYYNTKNGRAFVESPARKLSQSFALPVTGGVAVTPKQSLLTAIHTVLTEHDPFKRSADSELKALVCMALNEQRLVSWVNLICKSGVLIQSHYQPWSYMANTGFESALNILSRLSNSKFNLPVDLAVRQLKNIKDAF
;
A
#
# COMPACT_ATOMS: atom_id res chain seq x y z
N MET A 1 -57.09 -13.76 -2.37
CA MET A 1 -56.44 -15.07 -2.16
C MET A 1 -54.97 -14.83 -2.39
N GLU A 2 -54.36 -14.13 -1.45
CA GLU A 2 -53.00 -13.61 -1.50
C GLU A 2 -52.31 -13.93 -0.18
N ALA A 3 -50.99 -13.98 -0.25
CA ALA A 3 -50.03 -14.12 0.84
C ALA A 3 -49.82 -15.54 1.40
N GLU A 4 -48.88 -16.27 0.79
CA GLU A 4 -47.82 -16.92 1.57
C GLU A 4 -46.57 -17.07 0.68
N ALA A 5 -45.79 -16.00 0.65
CA ALA A 5 -44.46 -15.97 0.04
C ALA A 5 -43.41 -16.12 1.15
N ALA A 6 -42.48 -17.05 0.92
CA ALA A 6 -41.11 -17.08 1.44
C ALA A 6 -40.91 -16.97 2.97
N LEU A 7 -41.03 -18.10 3.67
CA LEU A 7 -40.51 -18.27 5.03
C LEU A 7 -39.19 -19.08 5.00
N GLY A 8 -38.19 -18.57 5.73
CA GLY A 8 -36.81 -19.07 5.72
C GLY A 8 -36.64 -20.47 6.36
N PRO A 9 -35.44 -21.08 6.27
CA PRO A 9 -35.20 -22.42 6.81
C PRO A 9 -35.45 -22.55 8.33
N GLY A 10 -35.48 -21.44 9.08
CA GLY A 10 -35.73 -21.43 10.53
C GLY A 10 -37.21 -21.55 10.94
N GLU A 11 -38.14 -21.04 10.14
CA GLU A 11 -39.57 -21.01 10.47
C GLU A 11 -40.28 -22.34 10.14
N ARG A 12 -39.61 -23.23 9.39
CA ARG A 12 -40.09 -24.58 9.08
C ARG A 12 -39.98 -25.57 10.25
N TRP A 13 -39.20 -25.25 11.29
CA TRP A 13 -38.95 -26.17 12.42
C TRP A 13 -39.91 -26.01 13.59
N ALA A 14 -40.57 -24.86 13.73
CA ALA A 14 -41.53 -24.61 14.81
C ALA A 14 -42.78 -25.53 14.72
N PRO A 15 -43.40 -25.73 13.53
CA PRO A 15 -44.50 -26.68 13.39
C PRO A 15 -44.09 -28.14 13.63
N VAL A 16 -42.87 -28.51 13.22
CA VAL A 16 -42.31 -29.86 13.38
C VAL A 16 -42.05 -30.20 14.84
N GLN A 17 -41.47 -29.27 15.61
CA GLN A 17 -41.28 -29.46 17.06
C GLN A 17 -42.61 -29.55 17.81
N PHE A 18 -43.62 -28.78 17.41
CA PHE A 18 -44.95 -28.82 18.00
C PHE A 18 -45.65 -30.17 17.74
N ARG A 19 -45.59 -30.66 16.49
CA ARG A 19 -46.16 -31.96 16.10
C ARG A 19 -45.44 -33.15 16.76
N LEU A 20 -44.11 -33.10 16.92
CA LEU A 20 -43.33 -34.11 17.67
C LEU A 20 -43.75 -34.20 19.15
N ARG A 21 -44.03 -33.06 19.79
CA ARG A 21 -44.55 -33.03 21.17
C ARG A 21 -45.98 -33.57 21.27
N GLN A 22 -46.81 -33.40 20.25
CA GLN A 22 -48.14 -34.00 20.18
C GLN A 22 -48.07 -35.53 20.01
N VAL A 23 -47.18 -36.01 19.14
CA VAL A 23 -46.91 -37.46 18.94
C VAL A 23 -46.43 -38.10 20.24
N ALA A 24 -45.53 -37.45 20.98
CA ALA A 24 -44.99 -37.99 22.25
C ALA A 24 -46.01 -38.06 23.40
N ARG A 25 -47.16 -37.36 23.27
CA ARG A 25 -48.23 -37.31 24.29
C ARG A 25 -49.49 -38.08 23.89
N ALA A 26 -49.56 -38.61 22.67
CA ALA A 26 -50.73 -39.31 22.14
C ALA A 26 -50.69 -40.82 22.45
N GLY A 27 -51.86 -41.46 22.54
CA GLY A 27 -51.98 -42.91 22.72
C GLY A 27 -51.53 -43.72 21.49
N PRO A 28 -51.31 -45.05 21.61
CA PRO A 28 -50.62 -45.86 20.60
C PRO A 28 -51.31 -45.88 19.22
N ALA A 29 -52.64 -45.70 19.17
CA ALA A 29 -53.40 -45.63 17.92
C ALA A 29 -53.29 -44.26 17.21
N GLU A 30 -53.24 -43.17 17.97
CA GLU A 30 -53.13 -41.79 17.43
C GLU A 30 -51.68 -41.44 17.08
N GLN A 31 -50.71 -42.02 17.79
CA GLN A 31 -49.29 -41.84 17.55
C GLN A 31 -48.90 -42.24 16.12
N GLN A 32 -49.43 -43.35 15.60
CA GLN A 32 -49.16 -43.80 14.23
C GLN A 32 -49.76 -42.86 13.17
N ARG A 33 -50.94 -42.29 13.42
CA ARG A 33 -51.58 -41.32 12.52
C ARG A 33 -50.79 -40.01 12.48
N LEU A 34 -50.42 -39.49 13.64
CA LEU A 34 -49.67 -38.26 13.78
C LEU A 34 -48.24 -38.40 13.22
N LEU A 35 -47.61 -39.57 13.34
CA LEU A 35 -46.32 -39.87 12.71
C LEU A 35 -46.41 -39.84 11.17
N ARG A 36 -47.47 -40.42 10.58
CA ARG A 36 -47.68 -40.35 9.12
C ARG A 36 -47.95 -38.93 8.64
N GLU A 37 -48.72 -38.14 9.37
CA GLU A 37 -48.97 -36.73 9.04
C GLU A 37 -47.68 -35.88 9.14
N LEU A 38 -46.78 -36.22 10.08
CA LEU A 38 -45.49 -35.55 10.27
C LEU A 38 -44.48 -35.96 9.19
N GLU A 39 -44.50 -37.22 8.77
CA GLU A 39 -43.77 -37.73 7.61
C GLU A 39 -44.21 -37.00 6.34
N ASP A 40 -45.51 -36.95 6.05
CA ASP A 40 -46.06 -36.27 4.87
C ASP A 40 -45.74 -34.77 4.86
N PHE A 41 -45.77 -34.12 6.03
CA PHE A 41 -45.38 -32.71 6.17
C PHE A 41 -43.87 -32.48 5.98
N ALA A 42 -43.02 -33.39 6.48
CA ALA A 42 -41.57 -33.30 6.31
C ALA A 42 -41.12 -33.55 4.86
N PHE A 43 -41.87 -34.33 4.08
CA PHE A 43 -41.56 -34.67 2.70
C PHE A 43 -42.25 -33.80 1.64
N ARG A 44 -43.22 -32.94 2.02
CA ARG A 44 -43.74 -31.89 1.13
C ARG A 44 -42.65 -30.86 0.82
N GLY A 45 -41.92 -31.09 -0.27
CA GLY A 45 -40.88 -30.19 -0.79
C GLY A 45 -39.48 -30.80 -0.92
N CYS A 46 -39.29 -32.07 -0.54
CA CYS A 46 -38.08 -32.82 -0.91
C CYS A 46 -38.29 -33.51 -2.28
N PRO A 47 -37.38 -33.37 -3.25
CA PRO A 47 -37.42 -34.21 -4.45
C PRO A 47 -37.23 -35.66 -4.01
N ALA A 48 -38.24 -36.50 -4.22
CA ALA A 48 -38.18 -37.91 -3.85
C ALA A 48 -37.02 -38.61 -4.59
N PRO A 49 -36.29 -39.55 -3.96
CA PRO A 49 -35.50 -40.50 -4.72
C PRO A 49 -36.44 -41.32 -5.62
N PRO A 50 -36.01 -41.69 -6.84
CA PRO A 50 -36.92 -42.23 -7.85
C PRO A 50 -37.52 -43.56 -7.37
N ALA A 51 -38.78 -43.50 -6.93
CA ALA A 51 -39.63 -44.67 -6.79
C ALA A 51 -40.01 -45.13 -8.20
N GLN A 52 -39.59 -46.32 -8.57
CA GLN A 52 -40.11 -47.06 -9.71
C GLN A 52 -41.63 -47.16 -9.58
N GLY A 53 -42.35 -46.39 -10.38
CA GLY A 53 -43.82 -46.38 -10.42
C GLY A 53 -44.31 -45.52 -11.57
N LEU A 54 -44.76 -46.20 -12.61
CA LEU A 54 -45.39 -45.69 -13.84
C LEU A 54 -46.26 -44.44 -13.62
N GLY A 55 -45.83 -43.32 -14.17
CA GLY A 55 -46.61 -42.09 -14.32
C GLY A 55 -45.83 -41.14 -15.22
N ASP A 56 -46.44 -40.70 -16.31
CA ASP A 56 -45.83 -39.98 -17.44
C ASP A 56 -44.75 -38.97 -17.02
N ALA A 57 -43.54 -39.17 -17.53
CA ALA A 57 -42.45 -38.23 -17.37
C ALA A 57 -42.84 -36.91 -18.07
N PRO A 58 -42.76 -35.75 -17.39
CA PRO A 58 -42.99 -34.47 -18.04
C PRO A 58 -42.01 -34.33 -19.20
N SER A 59 -42.53 -33.98 -20.37
CA SER A 59 -41.75 -33.83 -21.60
C SER A 59 -40.54 -32.93 -21.34
N GLU A 60 -39.39 -33.25 -21.94
CA GLU A 60 -38.16 -32.42 -21.85
C GLU A 60 -38.45 -30.93 -22.15
N ARG A 61 -39.47 -30.65 -22.98
CA ARG A 61 -39.98 -29.30 -23.25
C ARG A 61 -40.55 -28.60 -22.02
N GLU A 62 -41.37 -29.28 -21.22
CA GLU A 62 -41.98 -28.71 -20.00
C GLU A 62 -40.94 -28.49 -18.89
N LYS A 63 -39.92 -29.35 -18.80
CA LYS A 63 -38.79 -29.13 -17.88
C LYS A 63 -37.98 -27.90 -18.28
N GLN A 64 -37.72 -27.74 -19.58
CA GLN A 64 -37.00 -26.60 -20.12
C GLN A 64 -37.77 -25.28 -19.90
N GLU A 65 -39.09 -25.27 -20.13
CA GLU A 65 -39.95 -24.11 -19.86
C GLU A 65 -39.96 -23.72 -18.37
N ARG A 66 -40.00 -24.69 -17.46
CA ARG A 66 -39.90 -24.41 -16.00
C ARG A 66 -38.56 -23.80 -15.61
N ILE A 67 -37.47 -24.26 -16.22
CA ILE A 67 -36.12 -23.70 -16.01
C ILE A 67 -36.05 -22.27 -16.55
N GLU A 68 -36.64 -22.00 -17.72
CA GLU A 68 -36.68 -20.67 -18.32
C GLU A 68 -37.50 -19.70 -17.49
N VAL A 69 -38.69 -20.10 -17.03
CA VAL A 69 -39.51 -19.29 -16.11
C VAL A 69 -38.78 -19.01 -14.79
N GLN A 70 -38.04 -20.00 -14.26
CA GLN A 70 -37.25 -19.80 -13.05
C GLN A 70 -36.07 -18.83 -13.29
N LYS A 71 -35.40 -18.91 -14.45
CA LYS A 71 -34.36 -17.97 -14.85
C LYS A 71 -34.92 -16.55 -15.03
N GLU A 72 -36.11 -16.41 -15.60
CA GLU A 72 -36.78 -15.12 -15.78
C GLU A 72 -37.06 -14.46 -14.42
N LYS A 73 -37.62 -15.22 -13.47
CA LYS A 73 -37.85 -14.75 -12.09
C LYS A 73 -36.56 -14.37 -11.37
N GLN A 74 -35.48 -15.13 -11.60
CA GLN A 74 -34.17 -14.80 -11.04
C GLN A 74 -33.60 -13.51 -11.66
N ARG A 75 -33.77 -13.29 -12.96
CA ARG A 75 -33.36 -12.05 -13.63
C ARG A 75 -34.13 -10.85 -13.09
N GLU A 76 -35.45 -10.98 -12.92
CA GLU A 76 -36.31 -9.94 -12.37
C GLU A 76 -35.89 -9.56 -10.94
N LEU A 77 -35.62 -10.55 -10.09
CA LEU A 77 -35.11 -10.32 -8.73
C LEU A 77 -33.76 -9.60 -8.74
N ILE A 78 -32.83 -9.99 -9.62
CA ILE A 78 -31.54 -9.30 -9.76
C ILE A 78 -31.75 -7.85 -10.17
N LEU A 79 -32.71 -7.58 -11.06
CA LEU A 79 -33.01 -6.23 -11.52
C LEU A 79 -33.59 -5.38 -10.39
N GLN A 80 -34.52 -5.93 -9.61
CA GLN A 80 -35.06 -5.28 -8.41
C GLN A 80 -33.96 -4.97 -7.38
N LEU A 81 -33.08 -5.93 -7.09
CA LEU A 81 -31.96 -5.73 -6.16
C LEU A 81 -30.96 -4.69 -6.66
N LYS A 82 -30.72 -4.61 -7.98
CA LYS A 82 -29.89 -3.57 -8.57
C LYS A 82 -30.51 -2.19 -8.42
N THR A 83 -31.81 -2.04 -8.69
CA THR A 83 -32.52 -0.77 -8.49
C THR A 83 -32.48 -0.34 -7.03
N GLN A 84 -32.73 -1.26 -6.09
CA GLN A 84 -32.62 -0.96 -4.65
C GLN A 84 -31.22 -0.54 -4.22
N LEU A 85 -30.18 -1.13 -4.82
CA LEU A 85 -28.80 -0.74 -4.57
C LEU A 85 -28.50 0.66 -5.13
N ASP A 86 -28.94 0.95 -6.35
CA ASP A 86 -28.78 2.25 -6.98
C ASP A 86 -29.49 3.37 -6.19
N ASP A 87 -30.70 3.10 -5.68
CA ASP A 87 -31.46 4.03 -4.83
C ASP A 87 -30.73 4.31 -3.50
N LEU A 88 -30.16 3.27 -2.88
CA LEU A 88 -29.37 3.39 -1.65
C LEU A 88 -28.07 4.17 -1.87
N GLU A 89 -27.35 3.90 -2.96
CA GLU A 89 -26.13 4.65 -3.31
C GLU A 89 -26.43 6.12 -3.57
N THR A 90 -27.52 6.40 -4.28
CA THR A 90 -27.96 7.76 -4.57
C THR A 90 -28.37 8.49 -3.29
N PHE A 91 -29.10 7.84 -2.40
CA PHE A 91 -29.50 8.39 -1.11
C PHE A 91 -28.27 8.68 -0.22
N ALA A 92 -27.35 7.72 -0.08
CA ALA A 92 -26.16 7.87 0.75
C ALA A 92 -25.22 8.99 0.22
N TYR A 93 -25.18 9.19 -1.11
CA TYR A 93 -24.46 10.29 -1.74
C TYR A 93 -25.12 11.65 -1.48
N GLN A 94 -26.46 11.74 -1.59
CA GLN A 94 -27.21 12.97 -1.32
C GLN A 94 -27.14 13.40 0.15
N GLU A 95 -27.10 12.44 1.08
CA GLU A 95 -26.97 12.68 2.52
C GLU A 95 -25.53 13.02 2.95
N GLY A 96 -24.56 12.94 2.03
CA GLY A 96 -23.14 13.24 2.30
C GLY A 96 -22.42 12.18 3.14
N SER A 97 -23.06 11.03 3.38
CA SER A 97 -22.47 9.92 4.13
C SER A 97 -21.63 8.98 3.25
N TYR A 98 -21.68 9.14 1.93
CA TYR A 98 -20.92 8.38 0.94
C TYR A 98 -20.17 9.32 0.00
N ASP A 99 -18.83 9.25 -0.01
CA ASP A 99 -17.93 10.22 -0.65
C ASP A 99 -17.66 9.91 -2.15
N SER A 100 -18.22 8.82 -2.68
CA SER A 100 -18.08 8.42 -4.09
C SER A 100 -19.38 8.59 -4.87
N LEU A 101 -19.27 8.97 -6.14
CA LEU A 101 -20.44 9.10 -7.03
C LEU A 101 -21.18 7.74 -7.18
N PRO A 102 -22.52 7.73 -7.26
CA PRO A 102 -23.29 6.51 -7.52
C PRO A 102 -22.82 5.80 -8.77
N GLN A 103 -22.82 4.46 -8.75
CA GLN A 103 -22.24 3.65 -9.81
C GLN A 103 -22.94 3.87 -11.16
N SER A 104 -24.25 4.14 -11.15
CA SER A 104 -25.04 4.52 -12.34
C SER A 104 -24.49 5.77 -13.04
N VAL A 105 -24.18 6.83 -12.29
CA VAL A 105 -23.63 8.08 -12.81
C VAL A 105 -22.21 7.90 -13.32
N VAL A 106 -21.39 7.08 -12.65
CA VAL A 106 -20.03 6.77 -13.11
C VAL A 106 -20.06 6.02 -14.44
N MET A 107 -20.93 5.02 -14.57
CA MET A 107 -21.11 4.26 -15.80
C MET A 107 -21.63 5.14 -16.96
N GLU A 108 -22.54 6.08 -16.66
CA GLU A 108 -23.01 7.06 -17.65
C GLU A 108 -21.87 7.99 -18.10
N ARG A 109 -21.07 8.52 -17.17
CA ARG A 109 -19.90 9.35 -17.51
C ARG A 109 -18.86 8.57 -18.31
N GLN A 110 -18.57 7.33 -17.92
CA GLN A 110 -17.67 6.44 -18.66
C GLN A 110 -18.20 6.16 -20.07
N ARG A 111 -19.51 5.94 -20.24
CA ARG A 111 -20.15 5.77 -21.55
C ARG A 111 -19.94 7.01 -22.43
N VAL A 112 -20.21 8.21 -21.91
CA VAL A 112 -20.02 9.46 -22.67
C VAL A 112 -18.56 9.66 -23.08
N ILE A 113 -17.61 9.35 -22.19
CA ILE A 113 -16.16 9.42 -22.50
C ILE A 113 -15.81 8.42 -23.60
N ILE A 114 -16.33 7.20 -23.53
CA ILE A 114 -16.10 6.16 -24.53
C ILE A 114 -16.69 6.59 -25.88
N ASP A 115 -17.92 7.10 -25.92
CA ASP A 115 -18.57 7.55 -27.15
C ASP A 115 -17.81 8.70 -27.82
N GLU A 116 -17.31 9.67 -27.02
CA GLU A 116 -16.51 10.78 -27.53
C GLU A 116 -15.12 10.32 -28.01
N LEU A 117 -14.50 9.35 -27.33
CA LEU A 117 -13.24 8.74 -27.77
C LEU A 117 -13.42 7.95 -29.07
N ILE A 118 -14.49 7.17 -29.19
CA ILE A 118 -14.83 6.43 -30.42
C ILE A 118 -14.97 7.39 -31.60
N LYS A 119 -15.68 8.51 -31.39
CA LYS A 119 -15.88 9.55 -32.41
C LYS A 119 -14.58 10.26 -32.79
N LYS A 120 -13.70 10.56 -31.84
CA LYS A 120 -12.41 11.25 -32.12
C LYS A 120 -11.33 10.34 -32.68
N LEU A 121 -11.40 9.05 -32.41
CA LEU A 121 -10.48 8.03 -32.93
C LEU A 121 -10.98 7.40 -34.23
N ASP A 122 -12.15 7.82 -34.75
CA ASP A 122 -12.81 7.28 -35.94
C ASP A 122 -12.87 5.75 -35.96
N MET A 123 -13.20 5.18 -34.80
CA MET A 123 -13.24 3.73 -34.62
C MET A 123 -14.56 3.20 -35.15
N ASN A 124 -14.53 2.58 -36.34
CA ASN A 124 -15.69 1.86 -36.88
C ASN A 124 -16.02 0.65 -35.99
N LEU A 125 -16.97 0.82 -35.07
CA LEU A 125 -17.40 -0.18 -34.09
C LEU A 125 -18.86 -0.64 -34.32
N ASN A 126 -19.31 -0.64 -35.57
CA ASN A 126 -20.74 -0.84 -35.85
C ASN A 126 -21.26 -2.27 -35.66
N GLU A 127 -20.42 -3.32 -35.51
CA GLU A 127 -20.96 -4.69 -35.39
C GLU A 127 -20.30 -5.62 -34.34
N ASP A 128 -19.18 -5.27 -33.70
CA ASP A 128 -18.35 -6.28 -33.01
C ASP A 128 -17.96 -5.98 -31.53
N ILE A 129 -18.63 -5.09 -30.81
CA ILE A 129 -18.23 -4.81 -29.41
C ILE A 129 -18.43 -6.03 -28.49
N ALA A 130 -19.40 -6.90 -28.78
CA ALA A 130 -19.68 -8.11 -27.99
C ALA A 130 -18.77 -9.31 -28.34
N SER A 131 -18.12 -9.29 -29.50
CA SER A 131 -17.28 -10.37 -30.02
C SER A 131 -15.79 -10.15 -29.78
N LEU A 132 -15.36 -8.89 -29.55
CA LEU A 132 -13.96 -8.54 -29.39
C LEU A 132 -13.45 -8.78 -27.98
N SER A 133 -12.28 -9.42 -27.89
CA SER A 133 -11.55 -9.57 -26.64
C SER A 133 -10.97 -8.22 -26.16
N PRO A 134 -10.75 -8.04 -24.85
CA PRO A 134 -10.21 -6.79 -24.31
C PRO A 134 -8.83 -6.43 -24.87
N ASP A 135 -8.05 -7.42 -25.32
CA ASP A 135 -6.73 -7.22 -25.91
C ASP A 135 -6.80 -6.75 -27.37
N GLU A 136 -7.78 -7.22 -28.13
CA GLU A 136 -8.03 -6.74 -29.50
C GLU A 136 -8.55 -5.31 -29.51
N LEU A 137 -9.40 -4.94 -28.53
CA LEU A 137 -9.87 -3.57 -28.36
C LEU A 137 -8.70 -2.63 -28.01
N ARG A 138 -7.80 -3.04 -27.11
CA ARG A 138 -6.57 -2.30 -26.78
C ARG A 138 -5.71 -2.08 -28.01
N HIS A 139 -5.49 -3.14 -28.80
CA HIS A 139 -4.65 -3.03 -29.99
C HIS A 139 -5.25 -2.08 -31.06
N ARG A 140 -6.57 -2.08 -31.24
CA ARG A 140 -7.27 -1.15 -32.14
C ARG A 140 -7.18 0.29 -31.65
N VAL A 141 -7.32 0.53 -30.35
CA VAL A 141 -7.13 1.86 -29.74
C VAL A 141 -5.68 2.34 -29.94
N ASP A 142 -4.69 1.49 -29.67
CA ASP A 142 -3.28 1.84 -29.84
C ASP A 142 -2.92 2.13 -31.32
N ALA A 143 -3.50 1.39 -32.27
CA ALA A 143 -3.31 1.61 -33.69
C ALA A 143 -3.92 2.95 -34.16
N ALA A 144 -5.13 3.28 -33.70
CA ALA A 144 -5.78 4.56 -34.00
C ALA A 144 -5.00 5.75 -33.40
N ILE A 145 -4.51 5.61 -32.16
CA ILE A 145 -3.67 6.63 -31.53
C ILE A 145 -2.33 6.79 -32.28
N ALA A 146 -1.71 5.68 -32.70
CA ALA A 146 -0.47 5.72 -33.47
C ALA A 146 -0.63 6.46 -34.80
N GLN A 147 -1.76 6.28 -35.50
CA GLN A 147 -2.06 7.01 -36.74
C GLN A 147 -2.19 8.53 -36.53
N ILE A 148 -2.64 8.97 -35.35
CA ILE A 148 -2.74 10.40 -35.01
C ILE A 148 -1.37 10.98 -34.62
N VAL A 149 -0.55 10.22 -33.89
CA VAL A 149 0.72 10.72 -33.33
C VAL A 149 1.87 10.67 -34.35
N ASN A 150 1.90 9.70 -35.25
CA ASN A 150 3.00 9.57 -36.24
C ASN A 150 3.15 10.81 -37.15
N PRO A 151 2.07 11.35 -37.75
CA PRO A 151 2.14 12.55 -38.60
C PRO A 151 2.62 13.79 -37.84
N ALA A 152 2.31 13.90 -36.54
CA ALA A 152 2.78 15.00 -35.70
C ALA A 152 4.29 14.88 -35.43
N ARG A 153 4.78 13.67 -35.13
CA ARG A 153 6.22 13.41 -34.92
C ARG A 153 7.03 13.62 -36.18
N VAL A 154 6.53 13.21 -37.34
CA VAL A 154 7.20 13.43 -38.63
C VAL A 154 7.28 14.93 -38.95
N LYS A 155 6.20 15.70 -38.69
CA LYS A 155 6.23 17.16 -38.84
C LYS A 155 7.25 17.81 -37.90
N GLU A 156 7.36 17.35 -36.66
CA GLU A 156 8.32 17.86 -35.69
C GLU A 156 9.78 17.58 -36.10
N GLN A 157 10.06 16.36 -36.56
CA GLN A 157 11.37 16.00 -37.12
C GLN A 157 11.72 16.81 -38.37
N LEU A 158 10.74 17.06 -39.25
CA LEU A 158 10.94 17.89 -40.44
C LEU A 158 11.25 19.35 -40.07
N VAL A 159 10.59 19.88 -39.04
CA VAL A 159 10.86 21.22 -38.52
C VAL A 159 12.27 21.29 -37.89
N GLU A 160 12.71 20.24 -37.21
CA GLU A 160 14.05 20.18 -36.62
C GLU A 160 15.15 20.07 -37.70
N GLN A 161 14.91 19.32 -38.77
CA GLN A 161 15.77 19.31 -39.97
C GLN A 161 15.85 20.68 -40.64
N LEU A 162 14.71 21.36 -40.85
CA LEU A 162 14.69 22.70 -41.45
C LEU A 162 15.44 23.72 -40.59
N LYS A 163 15.28 23.67 -39.25
CA LYS A 163 16.05 24.53 -38.33
C LYS A 163 17.55 24.28 -38.44
N THR A 164 17.95 23.03 -38.63
CA THR A 164 19.37 22.66 -38.76
C THR A 164 19.93 23.17 -40.09
N GLN A 165 19.17 23.01 -41.19
CA GLN A 165 19.55 23.56 -42.50
C GLN A 165 19.67 25.08 -42.50
N ILE A 166 18.76 25.79 -41.80
CA ILE A 166 18.87 27.25 -41.65
C ILE A 166 20.16 27.64 -40.94
N ARG A 167 20.51 26.95 -39.83
CA ARG A 167 21.77 27.20 -39.11
C ARG A 167 23.01 26.92 -39.95
N ASP A 168 23.00 25.85 -40.73
CA ASP A 168 24.12 25.51 -41.60
C ASP A 168 24.28 26.53 -42.74
N LEU A 169 23.18 27.02 -43.30
CA LEU A 169 23.20 28.12 -44.28
C LEU A 169 23.69 29.43 -43.66
N GLU A 170 23.28 29.76 -42.43
CA GLU A 170 23.81 30.92 -41.69
C GLU A 170 25.32 30.77 -41.44
N MET A 171 25.78 29.57 -41.10
CA MET A 171 27.20 29.26 -40.89
C MET A 171 28.00 29.36 -42.21
N PHE A 172 27.43 28.89 -43.32
CA PHE A 172 28.03 29.00 -44.65
C PHE A 172 28.11 30.46 -45.13
N ILE A 173 27.08 31.25 -44.89
CA ILE A 173 27.09 32.69 -45.19
C ILE A 173 28.18 33.39 -44.37
N ASN A 174 28.31 33.08 -43.08
CA ASN A 174 29.38 33.61 -42.24
C ASN A 174 30.77 33.18 -42.75
N PHE A 175 30.93 31.93 -43.16
CA PHE A 175 32.18 31.40 -43.71
C PHE A 175 32.59 32.12 -45.02
N ILE A 176 31.64 32.33 -45.94
CA ILE A 176 31.89 33.10 -47.17
C ILE A 176 32.20 34.57 -46.84
N GLN A 177 31.55 35.16 -45.84
CA GLN A 177 31.83 36.53 -45.40
C GLN A 177 33.21 36.66 -44.73
N ASP A 178 33.69 35.62 -44.03
CA ASP A 178 35.05 35.56 -43.47
C ASP A 178 36.13 35.35 -44.56
N GLU A 179 35.86 34.54 -45.58
CA GLU A 179 36.81 34.28 -46.68
C GLU A 179 36.99 35.46 -47.64
N VAL A 180 35.99 36.34 -47.79
CA VAL A 180 36.11 37.57 -48.60
C VAL A 180 36.74 38.73 -47.81
N GLY A 181 36.97 38.54 -46.50
CA GLY A 181 37.33 39.58 -45.55
C GLY A 181 38.81 39.71 -45.12
N GLY A 182 39.79 39.03 -45.76
CA GLY A 182 41.18 39.18 -45.31
C GLY A 182 42.30 38.85 -46.30
N PRO A 183 43.21 39.80 -46.59
CA PRO A 183 44.54 39.49 -47.12
C PRO A 183 45.64 39.61 -46.04
N GLY A 184 46.31 38.49 -45.80
CA GLY A 184 47.76 38.39 -45.55
C GLY A 184 48.24 38.40 -44.09
N MET A 185 48.79 37.29 -43.60
CA MET A 185 50.25 36.95 -43.58
C MET A 185 50.97 37.57 -42.34
N LEU A 186 51.86 36.96 -41.53
CA LEU A 186 52.66 35.71 -41.51
C LEU A 186 53.39 35.57 -40.14
N GLU A 187 53.54 34.31 -39.68
CA GLU A 187 54.74 33.61 -39.12
C GLU A 187 55.53 34.04 -37.85
N ASP A 188 56.01 33.04 -37.07
CA ASP A 188 57.36 32.45 -37.26
C ASP A 188 57.61 31.15 -36.47
N GLY A 189 58.42 30.26 -37.06
CA GLY A 189 58.90 28.98 -36.54
C GLY A 189 59.77 28.12 -37.48
N HIS A 190 60.57 28.73 -38.37
CA HIS A 190 61.89 28.28 -38.92
C HIS A 190 62.12 26.86 -39.53
N CYS A 191 62.58 26.81 -40.80
CA CYS A 191 63.82 26.09 -41.22
C CYS A 191 64.40 26.62 -42.57
N GLU A 192 65.72 26.83 -42.54
CA GLU A 192 66.75 27.26 -43.51
C GLU A 192 66.55 27.15 -45.05
N CYS A 193 66.94 28.21 -45.80
CA CYS A 193 68.27 28.31 -46.46
C CYS A 193 68.40 29.52 -47.43
N SER A 194 69.44 30.33 -47.19
CA SER A 194 70.30 31.08 -48.14
C SER A 194 69.73 32.01 -49.22
N GLY A 195 70.11 33.30 -49.11
CA GLY A 195 70.78 33.96 -50.23
C GLY A 195 70.46 35.44 -50.51
N LYS A 196 71.29 36.32 -49.93
CA LYS A 196 71.74 37.63 -50.47
C LYS A 196 70.78 38.84 -50.44
N THR A 197 71.14 39.73 -49.53
CA THR A 197 70.96 41.20 -49.46
C THR A 197 71.54 41.96 -50.68
N PRO A 198 71.50 43.32 -50.78
CA PRO A 198 70.87 44.35 -49.91
C PRO A 198 70.15 45.49 -50.68
N ALA A 199 69.68 46.46 -49.88
CA ALA A 199 69.53 47.92 -50.15
C ALA A 199 68.07 48.38 -50.26
N SER A 200 67.61 49.48 -49.64
CA SER A 200 68.18 50.46 -48.71
C SER A 200 67.02 51.39 -48.32
N SER A 201 67.07 51.93 -47.09
CA SER A 201 66.48 53.22 -46.67
C SER A 201 64.95 53.37 -46.68
N SER A 202 64.28 53.26 -45.52
CA SER A 202 64.00 54.38 -44.58
C SER A 202 63.19 55.51 -45.21
N TYR A 203 61.96 55.76 -44.75
CA TYR A 203 61.52 56.90 -43.92
C TYR A 203 60.10 56.61 -43.36
N LYS A 204 59.98 56.54 -42.02
CA LYS A 204 58.72 56.64 -41.21
C LYS A 204 58.42 58.14 -40.93
N PRO A 205 57.39 58.60 -40.16
CA PRO A 205 56.24 57.91 -39.50
C PRO A 205 54.87 58.67 -39.50
N ASN A 206 53.87 57.99 -38.89
CA ASN A 206 52.80 58.49 -37.99
C ASN A 206 51.47 59.08 -38.51
N SER A 207 50.37 58.38 -38.21
CA SER A 207 49.50 58.63 -37.03
C SER A 207 48.42 57.52 -36.89
N ARG A 208 48.46 56.71 -35.83
CA ARG A 208 47.66 56.73 -34.57
C ARG A 208 46.47 55.73 -34.54
N LEU A 209 46.67 54.64 -33.80
CA LEU A 209 45.65 53.76 -33.19
C LEU A 209 45.72 53.90 -31.66
N PRO A 210 44.63 53.66 -30.90
CA PRO A 210 44.70 53.35 -29.47
C PRO A 210 44.81 51.82 -29.21
N PRO A 211 45.35 51.38 -28.06
CA PRO A 211 45.74 49.98 -27.82
C PRO A 211 44.76 49.21 -26.91
N GLY A 212 44.73 47.88 -27.08
CA GLY A 212 44.04 46.95 -26.18
C GLY A 212 44.76 45.61 -26.13
N ASN A 213 45.70 45.50 -25.19
CA ASN A 213 46.53 44.32 -24.91
C ASN A 213 45.83 43.45 -23.85
N ASN A 214 45.90 42.12 -23.96
CA ASN A 214 45.89 41.21 -22.79
C ASN A 214 46.44 39.84 -23.18
N ARG A 215 47.73 39.62 -22.90
CA ARG A 215 48.39 38.32 -22.92
C ARG A 215 48.12 37.64 -21.58
N VAL A 216 47.50 36.45 -21.59
CA VAL A 216 47.26 35.63 -20.39
C VAL A 216 48.60 35.07 -19.88
N HIS A 217 48.84 35.20 -18.57
CA HIS A 217 50.09 34.84 -17.92
C HIS A 217 50.25 33.29 -17.83
N PRO A 218 51.45 32.73 -18.05
CA PRO A 218 51.67 31.27 -18.12
C PRO A 218 51.32 30.51 -16.81
N GLU A 219 51.37 31.20 -15.67
CA GLU A 219 50.94 30.66 -14.36
C GLU A 219 49.41 30.49 -14.28
N ASP A 220 48.63 31.35 -14.94
CA ASP A 220 47.17 31.26 -14.96
C ASP A 220 46.70 30.11 -15.85
N ALA A 221 47.42 29.86 -16.95
CA ALA A 221 47.19 28.69 -17.80
C ALA A 221 47.47 27.37 -17.07
N ARG A 222 48.48 27.33 -16.18
CA ARG A 222 48.77 26.16 -15.33
C ARG A 222 47.69 25.94 -14.27
N LYS A 223 47.23 27.00 -13.58
CA LYS A 223 46.10 26.93 -12.65
C LYS A 223 44.81 26.49 -13.32
N MET A 224 44.53 26.95 -14.54
CA MET A 224 43.39 26.50 -15.34
C MET A 224 43.49 25.01 -15.71
N ARG A 225 44.69 24.51 -15.98
CA ARG A 225 44.92 23.09 -16.28
C ARG A 225 44.76 22.20 -15.04
N GLU A 226 45.22 22.67 -13.87
CA GLU A 226 45.03 21.98 -12.59
C GLU A 226 43.57 21.96 -12.13
N THR A 227 42.85 23.08 -12.28
CA THR A 227 41.40 23.13 -12.02
C THR A 227 40.62 22.26 -13.01
N GLY A 228 41.02 22.24 -14.29
CA GLY A 228 40.47 21.32 -15.29
C GLY A 228 40.69 19.85 -14.94
N LEU A 229 41.88 19.48 -14.47
CA LEU A 229 42.18 18.12 -14.00
C LEU A 229 41.42 17.76 -12.72
N HIS A 230 41.22 18.71 -11.81
CA HIS A 230 40.37 18.51 -10.64
C HIS A 230 38.91 18.32 -11.01
N LEU A 231 38.41 19.04 -12.02
CA LEU A 231 37.05 18.90 -12.52
C LEU A 231 36.87 17.54 -13.21
N MET A 232 37.85 17.11 -14.03
CA MET A 232 37.85 15.78 -14.64
C MET A 232 37.89 14.65 -13.60
N ARG A 233 38.69 14.79 -12.53
CA ARG A 233 38.68 13.82 -11.42
C ARG A 233 37.34 13.77 -10.70
N ARG A 234 36.67 14.91 -10.50
CA ARG A 234 35.32 14.95 -9.92
C ARG A 234 34.29 14.30 -10.86
N MET A 235 34.40 14.54 -12.16
CA MET A 235 33.52 13.93 -13.16
C MET A 235 33.71 12.41 -13.25
N LEU A 236 34.97 11.94 -13.15
CA LEU A 236 35.30 10.52 -13.07
C LEU A 236 34.73 9.86 -11.80
N ALA A 237 34.79 10.53 -10.65
CA ALA A 237 34.21 10.03 -9.41
C ALA A 237 32.68 9.89 -9.51
N VAL A 238 32.01 10.85 -10.16
CA VAL A 238 30.56 10.78 -10.42
C VAL A 238 30.22 9.63 -11.37
N LEU A 239 31.01 9.43 -12.43
CA LEU A 239 30.86 8.30 -13.35
C LEU A 239 31.09 6.95 -12.65
N GLN A 240 32.03 6.86 -11.72
CA GLN A 240 32.27 5.65 -10.92
C GLN A 240 31.10 5.38 -9.95
N ILE A 241 30.55 6.41 -9.32
CA ILE A 241 29.34 6.29 -8.49
C ILE A 241 28.16 5.81 -9.34
N PHE A 242 28.01 6.34 -10.56
CA PHE A 242 26.97 5.93 -11.52
C PHE A 242 27.11 4.47 -11.95
N ALA A 243 28.33 4.03 -12.30
CA ALA A 243 28.61 2.66 -12.71
C ALA A 243 28.29 1.63 -11.62
N VAL A 244 28.59 1.94 -10.36
CA VAL A 244 28.26 1.08 -9.21
C VAL A 244 26.76 1.01 -8.96
N SER A 245 26.03 2.12 -9.14
CA SER A 245 24.59 2.19 -8.91
C SER A 245 23.74 1.49 -9.98
N GLN A 246 24.18 1.52 -11.25
CA GLN A 246 23.39 0.99 -12.37
C GLN A 246 23.78 -0.43 -12.79
N PHE A 247 25.03 -0.85 -12.55
CA PHE A 247 25.54 -2.14 -13.06
C PHE A 247 26.09 -3.07 -11.99
N GLY A 248 26.16 -2.65 -10.72
CA GLY A 248 26.59 -3.53 -9.62
C GLY A 248 28.00 -4.11 -9.76
N CYS A 249 28.84 -3.55 -10.65
CA CYS A 249 30.21 -4.01 -10.85
C CYS A 249 31.10 -3.49 -9.70
N ALA A 250 31.38 -4.36 -8.73
CA ALA A 250 32.30 -4.06 -7.64
C ALA A 250 33.76 -4.19 -8.12
N THR A 251 34.43 -3.07 -8.36
CA THR A 251 35.90 -3.00 -8.39
C THR A 251 36.39 -1.85 -7.50
N GLY A 252 36.83 -2.24 -6.30
CA GLY A 252 37.93 -1.59 -5.57
C GLY A 252 37.76 -0.13 -5.10
N GLN A 253 37.56 0.02 -3.79
CA GLN A 253 38.00 1.16 -2.96
C GLN A 253 37.39 2.55 -3.25
N ILE A 254 36.14 2.74 -2.84
CA ILE A 254 35.66 4.07 -2.40
C ILE A 254 35.93 4.18 -0.89
N PRO A 255 36.61 5.23 -0.40
CA PRO A 255 36.81 5.44 1.03
C PRO A 255 35.47 5.47 1.77
N ARG A 256 35.29 4.55 2.73
CA ARG A 256 34.08 4.38 3.56
C ARG A 256 33.70 5.63 4.38
N THR A 257 34.44 6.72 4.28
CA THR A 257 34.32 7.94 5.10
C THR A 257 33.35 8.97 4.54
N LEU A 258 32.97 8.92 3.25
CA LEU A 258 31.98 9.87 2.67
C LEU A 258 30.53 9.53 3.02
N TRP A 259 30.27 8.31 3.49
CA TRP A 259 28.93 7.80 3.87
C TRP A 259 28.83 7.55 5.39
N GLN A 260 29.69 8.19 6.19
CA GLN A 260 29.82 7.94 7.64
C GLN A 260 28.74 8.58 8.52
N LYS A 261 27.73 9.25 7.94
CA LYS A 261 26.58 9.74 8.73
C LYS A 261 25.73 8.59 9.32
N ASP A 262 25.90 7.36 8.81
CA ASP A 262 25.12 6.17 9.18
C ASP A 262 25.67 5.34 10.35
N GLN A 263 26.85 5.63 10.92
CA GLN A 263 27.38 4.78 11.98
C GLN A 263 26.53 4.85 13.26
N ALA A 264 25.99 6.03 13.59
CA ALA A 264 25.09 6.22 14.72
C ALA A 264 23.70 5.59 14.50
N ASN A 265 23.27 5.46 13.23
CA ASN A 265 21.97 4.89 12.87
C ASN A 265 21.98 3.35 12.78
N LYS A 266 23.16 2.74 12.92
CA LYS A 266 23.35 1.28 12.99
C LYS A 266 23.42 0.75 14.42
N ASP A 267 23.65 1.64 15.39
CA ASP A 267 23.73 1.25 16.80
C ASP A 267 22.33 1.18 17.41
N TYR A 268 21.82 -0.05 17.55
CA TYR A 268 20.53 -0.36 18.18
C TYR A 268 20.66 -0.67 19.68
N SER A 269 21.86 -0.70 20.24
CA SER A 269 22.11 -0.91 21.67
C SER A 269 21.30 0.02 22.59
N PRO A 270 21.21 1.35 22.32
CA PRO A 270 20.39 2.24 23.15
C PRO A 270 18.90 1.92 23.06
N LEU A 271 18.41 1.47 21.90
CA LEU A 271 17.01 1.10 21.69
C LEU A 271 16.64 -0.17 22.48
N ILE A 272 17.53 -1.18 22.47
CA ILE A 272 17.37 -2.39 23.27
C ILE A 272 17.38 -2.06 24.77
N LYS A 273 18.35 -1.24 25.21
CA LYS A 273 18.43 -0.84 26.63
C LYS A 273 17.17 -0.08 27.07
N ARG A 274 16.62 0.77 26.21
CA ARG A 274 15.36 1.48 26.48
C ARG A 274 14.18 0.52 26.60
N LEU A 275 14.12 -0.51 25.74
CA LEU A 275 13.12 -1.57 25.84
C LEU A 275 13.24 -2.33 27.15
N GLU A 276 14.45 -2.74 27.53
CA GLU A 276 14.70 -3.45 28.79
C GLU A 276 14.26 -2.63 30.00
N LEU A 277 14.67 -1.35 30.10
CA LEU A 277 14.25 -0.46 31.18
C LEU A 277 12.72 -0.31 31.25
N SER A 278 12.05 -0.20 30.11
CA SER A 278 10.59 -0.08 30.06
C SER A 278 9.88 -1.36 30.53
N VAL A 279 10.41 -2.53 30.16
CA VAL A 279 9.88 -3.83 30.59
C VAL A 279 10.08 -4.04 32.08
N ASP A 280 11.26 -3.73 32.61
CA ASP A 280 11.57 -3.88 34.02
C ASP A 280 10.70 -2.93 34.87
N LYS A 281 10.48 -1.70 34.41
CA LYS A 281 9.56 -0.76 35.06
C LYS A 281 8.11 -1.29 35.09
N VAL A 282 7.60 -1.78 33.96
CA VAL A 282 6.25 -2.37 33.90
C VAL A 282 6.15 -3.57 34.86
N LYS A 283 7.18 -4.43 34.92
CA LYS A 283 7.24 -5.56 35.84
C LYS A 283 7.24 -5.12 37.31
N GLN A 284 8.01 -4.09 37.66
CA GLN A 284 8.02 -3.51 39.01
C GLN A 284 6.65 -2.94 39.40
N LEU A 285 5.99 -2.23 38.47
CA LEU A 285 4.64 -1.71 38.71
C LEU A 285 3.63 -2.84 38.95
N ILE A 286 3.72 -3.95 38.21
CA ILE A 286 2.84 -5.12 38.42
C ILE A 286 3.04 -5.72 39.81
N LEU A 287 4.30 -5.89 40.24
CA LEU A 287 4.62 -6.41 41.58
C LEU A 287 4.09 -5.48 42.69
N LYS A 288 4.27 -4.17 42.53
CA LYS A 288 3.73 -3.15 43.45
C LYS A 288 2.21 -3.23 43.56
N HIS A 289 1.51 -3.41 42.43
CA HIS A 289 0.05 -3.58 42.40
C HIS A 289 -0.43 -4.86 43.07
N GLN A 290 0.28 -5.98 42.87
CA GLN A 290 -0.06 -7.25 43.52
C GLN A 290 0.10 -7.16 45.03
N GLN A 291 1.16 -6.51 45.52
CA GLN A 291 1.39 -6.29 46.95
C GLN A 291 0.34 -5.36 47.57
N GLN A 292 -0.03 -4.27 46.89
CA GLN A 292 -1.07 -3.35 47.38
C GLN A 292 -2.45 -4.02 47.45
N ASN A 293 -2.82 -4.86 46.47
CA ASN A 293 -4.08 -5.59 46.52
C ASN A 293 -4.15 -6.61 47.66
N HIS A 294 -3.02 -7.19 48.09
CA HIS A 294 -2.98 -8.14 49.20
C HIS A 294 -3.08 -7.46 50.59
N VAL A 295 -2.72 -6.17 50.69
CA VAL A 295 -2.75 -5.41 51.96
C VAL A 295 -4.09 -4.68 52.16
N VAL A 296 -4.79 -4.32 51.08
CA VAL A 296 -6.06 -3.53 51.15
C VAL A 296 -7.29 -4.39 51.49
N SER A 297 -7.13 -5.69 51.75
CA SER A 297 -8.25 -6.58 52.10
C SER A 297 -8.91 -6.31 53.48
N TYR A 298 -8.51 -5.27 54.22
CA TYR A 298 -9.16 -4.91 55.49
C TYR A 298 -9.55 -3.44 55.68
N SER A 299 -9.34 -2.54 54.70
CA SER A 299 -9.73 -1.13 54.87
C SER A 299 -10.26 -0.52 53.58
N SER A 300 -11.55 -0.16 53.64
CA SER A 300 -12.30 0.64 52.67
C SER A 300 -11.51 1.86 52.16
N MET A 301 -11.44 2.05 50.84
CA MET A 301 -12.06 3.16 50.10
C MET A 301 -11.54 3.20 48.65
N GLN A 302 -12.49 3.33 47.74
CA GLN A 302 -12.41 3.12 46.29
C GLN A 302 -11.43 4.01 45.49
N ASP A 303 -10.74 4.97 46.11
CA ASP A 303 -10.02 6.04 45.38
C ASP A 303 -8.53 5.76 45.10
N VAL A 304 -7.86 4.88 45.86
CA VAL A 304 -6.42 4.59 45.66
C VAL A 304 -6.17 3.59 44.52
N ALA A 305 -7.14 2.72 44.22
CA ALA A 305 -7.00 1.67 43.21
C ALA A 305 -6.99 2.20 41.76
N LEU A 306 -7.53 3.40 41.52
CA LEU A 306 -7.57 4.05 40.21
C LEU A 306 -6.19 4.61 39.81
N GLY A 307 -5.51 5.28 40.74
CA GLY A 307 -4.22 5.93 40.46
C GLY A 307 -3.11 4.97 40.04
N GLY A 308 -3.02 3.80 40.68
CA GLY A 308 -2.03 2.79 40.29
C GLY A 308 -2.31 2.20 38.90
N ARG A 309 -3.58 1.90 38.58
CA ARG A 309 -3.96 1.36 37.27
C ARG A 309 -3.65 2.36 36.14
N ASP A 310 -3.79 3.65 36.42
CA ASP A 310 -3.40 4.71 35.51
C ASP A 310 -1.88 4.78 35.34
N GLU A 311 -1.08 4.63 36.40
CA GLU A 311 0.39 4.56 36.32
C GLU A 311 0.85 3.39 35.44
N LEU A 312 0.27 2.19 35.62
CA LEU A 312 0.60 1.01 34.80
C LEU A 312 0.21 1.24 33.33
N THR A 313 -0.97 1.80 33.09
CA THR A 313 -1.45 2.11 31.74
C THR A 313 -0.56 3.14 31.05
N LEU A 314 -0.12 4.17 31.78
CA LEU A 314 0.80 5.18 31.27
C LEU A 314 2.18 4.59 30.98
N ALA A 315 2.73 3.76 31.86
CA ALA A 315 4.01 3.08 31.63
C ALA A 315 3.96 2.20 30.36
N VAL A 316 2.87 1.45 30.16
CA VAL A 316 2.71 0.64 28.96
C VAL A 316 2.57 1.51 27.70
N ARG A 317 1.68 2.52 27.71
CA ARG A 317 1.37 3.31 26.51
C ARG A 317 2.46 4.33 26.16
N LYS A 318 3.11 4.95 27.14
CA LYS A 318 4.08 6.03 26.94
C LYS A 318 5.54 5.58 27.00
N GLU A 319 5.84 4.41 27.55
CA GLU A 319 7.22 3.94 27.66
C GLU A 319 7.43 2.64 26.89
N LEU A 320 6.76 1.55 27.29
CA LEU A 320 6.94 0.24 26.66
C LEU A 320 6.57 0.26 25.17
N THR A 321 5.40 0.83 24.83
CA THR A 321 4.95 0.91 23.44
C THR A 321 5.90 1.76 22.60
N ILE A 322 6.40 2.87 23.15
CA ILE A 322 7.33 3.77 22.45
C ILE A 322 8.69 3.10 22.27
N ALA A 323 9.20 2.39 23.29
CA ALA A 323 10.43 1.59 23.19
C ALA A 323 10.33 0.49 22.12
N LEU A 324 9.22 -0.26 22.11
CA LEU A 324 8.97 -1.27 21.09
C LEU A 324 8.85 -0.66 19.69
N ARG A 325 8.09 0.43 19.56
CA ARG A 325 7.91 1.15 18.29
C ARG A 325 9.25 1.60 17.70
N ASP A 326 10.08 2.30 18.47
CA ASP A 326 11.33 2.85 17.93
C ASP A 326 12.31 1.73 17.56
N LEU A 327 12.33 0.62 18.33
CA LEU A 327 13.13 -0.55 17.97
C LEU A 327 12.62 -1.23 16.69
N MET A 328 11.30 -1.35 16.50
CA MET A 328 10.71 -1.85 15.26
C MET A 328 10.88 -0.89 14.08
N ALA A 329 10.96 0.42 14.32
CA ALA A 329 11.14 1.43 13.29
C ALA A 329 12.60 1.55 12.81
N HIS A 330 13.56 0.94 13.52
CA HIS A 330 14.97 0.98 13.17
C HIS A 330 15.22 0.34 11.79
N GLY A 331 15.50 1.17 10.79
CA GLY A 331 15.72 0.75 9.41
C GLY A 331 14.45 0.33 8.66
N LEU A 332 13.26 0.69 9.17
CA LEU A 332 11.97 0.51 8.51
C LEU A 332 11.76 1.64 7.48
N TYR A 333 11.34 1.29 6.27
CA TYR A 333 11.10 2.26 5.20
C TYR A 333 9.81 1.93 4.42
N ALA A 334 9.13 2.96 3.91
CA ALA A 334 8.05 2.78 2.97
C ALA A 334 8.64 2.46 1.58
N SER A 335 8.34 1.28 1.05
CA SER A 335 8.60 0.97 -0.36
C SER A 335 7.71 1.89 -1.21
N SER A 336 8.32 2.77 -2.00
CA SER A 336 7.60 3.67 -2.91
C SER A 336 7.01 2.85 -4.06
N GLN A 337 5.71 2.57 -3.98
CA GLN A 337 4.94 2.11 -5.14
C GLN A 337 4.80 3.30 -6.11
N GLY A 338 5.84 3.59 -6.89
CA GLY A 338 5.81 4.71 -7.83
C GLY A 338 7.15 5.17 -8.41
N MET A 339 8.30 4.71 -7.90
CA MET A 339 9.57 5.01 -8.57
C MET A 339 9.72 4.11 -9.80
N SER A 340 9.29 4.63 -10.95
CA SER A 340 9.65 4.07 -12.25
C SER A 340 11.17 3.93 -12.35
N LEU A 341 11.66 2.73 -12.66
CA LEU A 341 13.09 2.45 -12.89
C LEU A 341 13.70 3.36 -13.98
N VAL A 342 12.85 3.97 -14.81
CA VAL A 342 13.22 4.91 -15.87
C VAL A 342 13.64 6.28 -15.33
N LEU A 343 13.13 6.70 -14.16
CA LEU A 343 13.40 8.02 -13.56
C LEU A 343 14.48 8.00 -12.47
N ALA A 344 14.91 6.80 -12.03
CA ALA A 344 15.97 6.61 -11.05
C ALA A 344 17.30 7.35 -11.37
N PRO A 345 17.76 7.46 -12.64
CA PRO A 345 19.02 8.13 -12.96
C PRO A 345 18.98 9.67 -12.87
N ILE A 346 17.78 10.27 -12.90
CA ILE A 346 17.58 11.74 -12.97
C ILE A 346 17.04 12.27 -11.64
N ALA A 347 16.48 11.40 -10.79
CA ALA A 347 15.89 11.75 -9.50
C ALA A 347 16.87 12.46 -8.53
N CYS A 348 18.17 12.22 -8.66
CA CYS A 348 19.21 12.89 -7.88
C CYS A 348 19.56 14.32 -8.35
N LEU A 349 19.05 14.75 -9.51
CA LEU A 349 19.27 16.10 -10.07
C LEU A 349 18.08 17.03 -9.88
N ILE A 350 16.95 16.52 -9.39
CA ILE A 350 15.71 17.28 -9.22
C ILE A 350 15.31 17.24 -7.74
N PRO A 351 15.45 18.35 -6.98
CA PRO A 351 15.09 18.41 -5.56
C PRO A 351 13.64 18.02 -5.27
N ALA A 352 12.74 18.11 -6.25
CA ALA A 352 11.35 17.70 -6.13
C ALA A 352 11.15 16.16 -6.12
N PHE A 353 12.12 15.38 -6.62
CA PHE A 353 12.05 13.91 -6.68
C PHE A 353 12.96 13.22 -5.65
N THR A 354 13.79 13.98 -4.91
CA THR A 354 14.46 13.49 -3.70
C THR A 354 13.47 13.47 -2.54
N SER A 355 12.41 12.65 -2.61
CA SER A 355 11.67 12.33 -1.40
C SER A 355 12.61 11.53 -0.50
N SER A 356 13.02 12.09 0.64
CA SER A 356 13.67 11.32 1.70
C SER A 356 12.85 10.04 1.92
N PRO A 357 13.48 8.86 2.13
CA PRO A 357 12.73 7.62 2.33
C PRO A 357 11.68 7.84 3.41
N GLN A 358 10.41 7.73 3.03
CA GLN A 358 9.32 8.05 3.94
C GLN A 358 9.35 7.03 5.07
N THR A 359 9.54 7.51 6.30
CA THR A 359 9.64 6.66 7.48
C THR A 359 8.27 6.05 7.75
N MET A 360 8.14 4.76 7.47
CA MET A 360 6.91 4.00 7.66
C MET A 360 6.70 3.73 9.15
N HIS A 361 5.47 3.88 9.65
CA HIS A 361 5.19 3.60 11.06
C HIS A 361 5.06 2.07 11.30
N PRO A 362 5.53 1.50 12.43
CA PRO A 362 5.40 0.07 12.71
C PRO A 362 3.97 -0.46 12.69
N TRP A 363 2.97 0.37 13.00
CA TRP A 363 1.56 0.01 12.84
C TRP A 363 1.21 -0.36 11.38
N GLU A 364 1.69 0.43 10.42
CA GLU A 364 1.44 0.15 9.00
C GLU A 364 2.04 -1.21 8.59
N LEU A 365 3.09 -1.68 9.27
CA LEU A 365 3.67 -3.01 9.04
C LEU A 365 2.70 -4.12 9.48
N PHE A 366 2.01 -3.93 10.62
CA PHE A 366 0.94 -4.84 11.05
C PHE A 366 -0.24 -4.82 10.07
N VAL A 367 -0.62 -3.64 9.56
CA VAL A 367 -1.68 -3.52 8.54
C VAL A 367 -1.28 -4.23 7.24
N LYS A 368 -0.04 -4.08 6.77
CA LYS A 368 0.46 -4.83 5.60
C LYS A 368 0.49 -6.33 5.83
N TYR A 369 0.85 -6.79 7.03
CA TYR A 369 0.73 -8.21 7.40
C TYR A 369 -0.71 -8.69 7.32
N TYR A 370 -1.64 -7.92 7.89
CA TYR A 370 -3.07 -8.21 7.86
C TYR A 370 -3.61 -8.33 6.42
N ASN A 371 -3.25 -7.40 5.55
CA ASN A 371 -3.62 -7.42 4.13
C ASN A 371 -3.00 -8.62 3.40
N THR A 372 -1.72 -8.90 3.62
CA THR A 372 -1.01 -10.05 3.01
C THR A 372 -1.64 -11.40 3.40
N LYS A 373 -2.24 -11.49 4.59
CA LYS A 373 -2.93 -12.69 5.08
C LYS A 373 -4.43 -12.70 4.78
N ASN A 374 -4.91 -11.77 3.96
CA ASN A 374 -6.32 -11.59 3.64
C ASN A 374 -7.20 -11.52 4.91
N GLY A 375 -6.72 -10.75 5.90
CA GLY A 375 -7.30 -10.70 7.23
C GLY A 375 -8.76 -10.25 7.27
N ARG A 376 -9.18 -9.41 6.32
CA ARG A 376 -10.58 -8.95 6.20
C ARG A 376 -11.50 -10.10 5.85
N ALA A 377 -11.21 -10.82 4.77
CA ALA A 377 -11.97 -12.01 4.38
C ALA A 377 -11.99 -13.08 5.49
N PHE A 378 -10.88 -13.21 6.22
CA PHE A 378 -10.80 -14.13 7.36
C PHE A 378 -11.74 -13.74 8.50
N VAL A 379 -11.69 -12.50 8.98
CA VAL A 379 -12.49 -12.05 10.14
C VAL A 379 -13.96 -11.86 9.77
N GLU A 380 -14.24 -11.32 8.59
CA GLU A 380 -15.60 -11.04 8.12
C GLU A 380 -16.34 -12.26 7.53
N SER A 381 -15.73 -13.45 7.54
CA SER A 381 -16.34 -14.66 7.00
C SER A 381 -17.73 -14.92 7.61
N PRO A 382 -18.74 -15.32 6.82
CA PRO A 382 -20.11 -15.49 7.31
C PRO A 382 -20.21 -16.40 8.53
N ALA A 383 -19.48 -17.52 8.53
CA ALA A 383 -19.42 -18.43 9.66
C ALA A 383 -18.92 -17.76 10.95
N ARG A 384 -17.93 -16.86 10.86
CA ARG A 384 -17.41 -16.09 12.00
C ARG A 384 -18.41 -15.06 12.50
N LYS A 385 -19.01 -14.27 11.60
CA LYS A 385 -20.00 -13.25 11.97
C LYS A 385 -21.25 -13.88 12.60
N LEU A 386 -21.70 -15.02 12.06
CA LEU A 386 -22.80 -15.78 12.64
C LEU A 386 -22.42 -16.30 14.03
N SER A 387 -21.28 -16.97 14.17
CA SER A 387 -20.83 -17.43 15.49
C SER A 387 -20.67 -16.29 16.50
N GLN A 388 -20.14 -15.13 16.10
CA GLN A 388 -20.07 -13.94 16.95
C GLN A 388 -21.47 -13.43 17.35
N SER A 389 -22.42 -13.40 16.41
CA SER A 389 -23.81 -12.94 16.66
C SER A 389 -24.54 -13.84 17.65
N PHE A 390 -24.26 -15.15 17.62
CA PHE A 390 -24.82 -16.14 18.55
C PHE A 390 -23.94 -16.39 19.78
N ALA A 391 -22.88 -15.60 19.99
CA ALA A 391 -21.89 -15.79 21.06
C ALA A 391 -21.31 -17.22 21.12
N LEU A 392 -21.26 -17.90 19.98
CA LEU A 392 -20.71 -19.24 19.84
C LEU A 392 -19.18 -19.17 19.67
N PRO A 393 -18.42 -20.12 20.24
CA PRO A 393 -17.01 -20.23 19.97
C PRO A 393 -16.81 -20.52 18.47
N VAL A 394 -16.32 -19.51 17.74
CA VAL A 394 -16.00 -19.55 16.31
C VAL A 394 -15.12 -20.76 15.94
N THR A 395 -14.27 -21.19 16.87
CA THR A 395 -13.36 -22.30 16.69
C THR A 395 -13.95 -23.51 17.41
N GLY A 396 -14.41 -24.52 16.66
CA GLY A 396 -14.98 -25.75 17.20
C GLY A 396 -13.98 -26.54 18.05
N GLY A 397 -13.81 -26.17 19.31
CA GLY A 397 -12.92 -26.83 20.29
C GLY A 397 -11.42 -26.63 20.08
N VAL A 398 -10.98 -26.06 18.95
CA VAL A 398 -9.54 -25.83 18.67
C VAL A 398 -9.10 -24.49 19.30
N ALA A 399 -7.98 -24.52 20.04
CA ALA A 399 -7.40 -23.32 20.64
C ALA A 399 -7.12 -22.23 19.59
N VAL A 400 -7.48 -20.98 19.89
CA VAL A 400 -7.24 -19.83 19.01
C VAL A 400 -5.74 -19.69 18.77
N THR A 401 -5.33 -19.82 17.50
CA THR A 401 -3.92 -19.68 17.14
C THR A 401 -3.46 -18.21 17.26
N PRO A 402 -2.18 -17.94 17.56
CA PRO A 402 -1.65 -16.57 17.63
C PRO A 402 -1.89 -15.76 16.34
N LYS A 403 -1.89 -16.43 15.17
CA LYS A 403 -2.21 -15.80 13.89
C LYS A 403 -3.66 -15.33 13.85
N GLN A 404 -4.59 -16.19 14.26
CA GLN A 404 -6.02 -15.85 14.25
C GLN A 404 -6.35 -14.76 15.26
N SER A 405 -5.72 -14.77 16.45
CA SER A 405 -5.93 -13.70 17.44
C SER A 405 -5.31 -12.38 16.97
N LEU A 406 -4.11 -12.39 16.36
CA LEU A 406 -3.50 -11.19 15.78
C LEU A 406 -4.38 -10.58 14.67
N LEU A 407 -4.88 -11.40 13.73
CA LEU A 407 -5.74 -10.89 12.65
C LEU A 407 -7.05 -10.31 13.17
N THR A 408 -7.62 -10.94 14.20
CA THR A 408 -8.84 -10.44 14.85
C THR A 408 -8.55 -9.13 15.58
N ALA A 409 -7.44 -9.04 16.32
CA ALA A 409 -7.04 -7.83 17.05
C ALA A 409 -6.76 -6.63 16.12
N ILE A 410 -6.01 -6.85 15.02
CA ILE A 410 -5.78 -5.78 14.03
C ILE A 410 -7.10 -5.32 13.42
N HIS A 411 -8.00 -6.25 13.07
CA HIS A 411 -9.31 -5.89 12.53
C HIS A 411 -10.16 -5.10 13.54
N THR A 412 -10.16 -5.48 14.82
CA THR A 412 -10.84 -4.73 15.88
C THR A 412 -10.28 -3.31 16.01
N VAL A 413 -8.95 -3.16 16.03
CA VAL A 413 -8.33 -1.82 16.10
C VAL A 413 -8.72 -0.98 14.88
N LEU A 414 -8.63 -1.52 13.65
CA LEU A 414 -9.04 -0.82 12.43
C LEU A 414 -10.53 -0.42 12.50
N THR A 415 -11.42 -1.36 12.83
CA THR A 415 -12.87 -1.11 12.89
C THR A 415 -13.22 -0.06 13.94
N GLU A 416 -12.53 -0.05 15.09
CA GLU A 416 -12.82 0.89 16.17
C GLU A 416 -12.11 2.24 16.03
N HIS A 417 -10.94 2.30 15.38
CA HIS A 417 -10.10 3.49 15.33
C HIS A 417 -10.16 4.22 13.97
N ASP A 418 -10.37 3.50 12.86
CA ASP A 418 -10.50 4.09 11.52
C ASP A 418 -11.64 5.13 11.43
N PRO A 419 -12.85 4.90 12.02
CA PRO A 419 -13.95 5.88 11.95
C PRO A 419 -13.64 7.22 12.61
N PHE A 420 -12.56 7.29 13.39
CA PHE A 420 -12.13 8.48 14.11
C PHE A 420 -10.78 9.02 13.60
N LYS A 421 -10.28 8.54 12.45
CA LYS A 421 -9.03 8.95 11.80
C LYS A 421 -7.85 9.06 12.78
N ARG A 422 -7.69 8.04 13.64
CA ARG A 422 -6.66 8.07 14.68
C ARG A 422 -5.27 7.93 14.08
N SER A 423 -4.27 8.43 14.82
CA SER A 423 -2.87 8.31 14.42
C SER A 423 -2.41 6.86 14.52
N ALA A 424 -1.51 6.45 13.62
CA ALA A 424 -0.86 5.14 13.63
C ALA A 424 -0.22 4.79 14.98
N ASP A 425 0.22 5.79 15.75
CA ASP A 425 0.74 5.64 17.11
C ASP A 425 -0.36 5.29 18.13
N SER A 426 -1.56 5.84 18.00
CA SER A 426 -2.71 5.51 18.85
C SER A 426 -3.19 4.07 18.62
N GLU A 427 -3.19 3.64 17.36
CA GLU A 427 -3.58 2.29 16.94
C GLU A 427 -2.56 1.26 17.40
N LEU A 428 -1.25 1.57 17.29
CA LEU A 428 -0.19 0.72 17.85
C LEU A 428 -0.33 0.57 19.37
N LYS A 429 -0.62 1.67 20.08
CA LYS A 429 -0.87 1.61 21.54
C LYS A 429 -2.06 0.72 21.89
N ALA A 430 -3.16 0.81 21.12
CA ALA A 430 -4.31 -0.07 21.30
C ALA A 430 -3.93 -1.53 21.08
N LEU A 431 -3.20 -1.83 20.00
CA LEU A 431 -2.72 -3.18 19.69
C LEU A 431 -1.82 -3.75 20.79
N VAL A 432 -0.85 -2.98 21.30
CA VAL A 432 0.04 -3.43 22.38
C VAL A 432 -0.73 -3.70 23.67
N CYS A 433 -1.72 -2.85 24.01
CA CYS A 433 -2.61 -3.10 25.15
C CYS A 433 -3.40 -4.42 24.96
N MET A 434 -3.98 -4.66 23.78
CA MET A 434 -4.66 -5.93 23.49
C MET A 434 -3.72 -7.13 23.61
N ALA A 435 -2.51 -7.01 23.05
CA ALA A 435 -1.52 -8.08 23.04
C ALA A 435 -1.05 -8.47 24.44
N LEU A 436 -0.92 -7.49 25.34
CA LEU A 436 -0.59 -7.72 26.75
C LEU A 436 -1.76 -8.33 27.52
N ASN A 437 -2.99 -7.85 27.28
CA ASN A 437 -4.19 -8.43 27.88
C ASN A 437 -4.37 -9.91 27.48
N GLU A 438 -4.09 -10.27 26.23
CA GLU A 438 -4.13 -11.66 25.74
C GLU A 438 -2.86 -12.47 26.05
N GLN A 439 -1.82 -11.87 26.63
CA GLN A 439 -0.51 -12.50 26.85
C GLN A 439 0.14 -13.04 25.56
N ARG A 440 -0.17 -12.42 24.41
CA ARG A 440 0.29 -12.82 23.08
C ARG A 440 1.30 -11.87 22.45
N LEU A 441 1.73 -10.80 23.14
CA LEU A 441 2.64 -9.79 22.58
C LEU A 441 3.88 -10.39 21.89
N VAL A 442 4.60 -11.31 22.56
CA VAL A 442 5.78 -11.97 21.99
C VAL A 442 5.40 -12.78 20.74
N SER A 443 4.31 -13.56 20.81
CA SER A 443 3.86 -14.37 19.68
C SER A 443 3.44 -13.51 18.48
N TRP A 444 2.76 -12.39 18.71
CA TRP A 444 2.30 -11.48 17.67
C TRP A 444 3.46 -10.76 16.99
N VAL A 445 4.42 -10.23 17.76
CA VAL A 445 5.62 -9.60 17.18
C VAL A 445 6.42 -10.64 16.40
N ASN A 446 6.58 -11.86 16.93
CA ASN A 446 7.31 -12.94 16.25
C ASN A 446 6.65 -13.35 14.91
N LEU A 447 5.33 -13.26 14.78
CA LEU A 447 4.65 -13.50 13.49
C LEU A 447 5.07 -12.50 12.41
N ILE A 448 5.34 -11.24 12.81
CA ILE A 448 5.87 -10.21 11.91
C ILE A 448 7.32 -10.51 11.57
N CYS A 449 8.16 -10.83 12.57
CA CYS A 449 9.58 -11.16 12.39
C CYS A 449 9.79 -12.34 11.43
N LYS A 450 8.92 -13.36 11.50
CA LYS A 450 8.97 -14.55 10.64
C LYS A 450 8.41 -14.33 9.24
N SER A 451 7.80 -13.17 8.96
CA SER A 451 7.25 -12.86 7.65
C SER A 451 8.35 -12.37 6.70
N GLY A 452 9.15 -13.29 6.16
CA GLY A 452 10.32 -12.98 5.31
C GLY A 452 10.03 -11.99 4.18
N VAL A 453 8.87 -12.11 3.52
CA VAL A 453 8.45 -11.19 2.45
C VAL A 453 8.28 -9.74 2.95
N LEU A 454 7.74 -9.55 4.16
CA LEU A 454 7.58 -8.21 4.75
C LEU A 454 8.93 -7.64 5.20
N ILE A 455 9.79 -8.47 5.77
CA ILE A 455 11.12 -8.03 6.21
C ILE A 455 11.96 -7.60 5.01
N GLN A 456 12.00 -8.40 3.96
CA GLN A 456 12.77 -8.10 2.74
C GLN A 456 12.25 -6.86 2.00
N SER A 457 10.94 -6.59 2.02
CA SER A 457 10.32 -5.47 1.30
C SER A 457 10.33 -4.14 2.06
N HIS A 458 10.44 -4.16 3.39
CA HIS A 458 10.26 -2.96 4.22
C HIS A 458 11.41 -2.67 5.20
N TYR A 459 12.40 -3.55 5.34
CA TYR A 459 13.56 -3.31 6.21
C TYR A 459 14.87 -3.22 5.46
N GLN A 460 15.71 -2.29 5.89
CA GLN A 460 17.08 -2.15 5.42
C GLN A 460 17.93 -3.33 5.94
N PRO A 461 18.96 -3.78 5.19
CA PRO A 461 19.82 -4.91 5.63
C PRO A 461 20.55 -4.66 6.95
N TRP A 462 20.84 -3.39 7.28
CA TRP A 462 21.48 -2.99 8.53
C TRP A 462 20.50 -2.82 9.70
N SER A 463 19.20 -3.03 9.48
CA SER A 463 18.18 -2.90 10.53
C SER A 463 18.34 -3.97 11.61
N TYR A 464 17.93 -3.64 12.83
CA TYR A 464 17.88 -4.61 13.93
C TYR A 464 17.01 -5.82 13.58
N MET A 465 15.86 -5.59 12.95
CA MET A 465 14.92 -6.63 12.51
C MET A 465 15.55 -7.60 11.51
N ALA A 466 16.21 -7.08 10.46
CA ALA A 466 16.83 -7.92 9.43
C ALA A 466 18.11 -8.63 9.91
N ASN A 467 18.92 -7.96 10.73
CA ASN A 467 20.24 -8.47 11.15
C ASN A 467 20.14 -9.50 12.30
N THR A 468 19.19 -9.34 13.21
CA THR A 468 19.10 -10.18 14.43
C THR A 468 17.86 -11.07 14.49
N GLY A 469 16.89 -10.88 13.58
CA GLY A 469 15.59 -11.54 13.66
C GLY A 469 14.73 -11.07 14.85
N PHE A 470 15.12 -10.00 15.55
CA PHE A 470 14.43 -9.45 16.73
C PHE A 470 14.45 -10.37 17.98
N GLU A 471 15.25 -11.44 17.98
CA GLU A 471 15.25 -12.48 19.02
C GLU A 471 15.54 -11.95 20.44
N SER A 472 16.54 -11.08 20.58
CA SER A 472 16.89 -10.48 21.88
C SER A 472 15.74 -9.63 22.45
N ALA A 473 15.06 -8.86 21.61
CA ALA A 473 13.90 -8.08 22.01
C ALA A 473 12.69 -8.97 22.37
N LEU A 474 12.47 -10.07 21.63
CA LEU A 474 11.45 -11.06 21.99
C LEU A 474 11.73 -11.69 23.36
N ASN A 475 13.00 -11.99 23.67
CA ASN A 475 13.40 -12.49 24.98
C ASN A 475 13.15 -11.47 26.10
N ILE A 476 13.45 -10.18 25.88
CA ILE A 476 13.13 -9.11 26.82
C ILE A 476 11.62 -9.02 27.06
N LEU A 477 10.81 -9.01 25.99
CA LEU A 477 9.34 -8.97 26.08
C LEU A 477 8.76 -10.22 26.77
N SER A 478 9.41 -11.38 26.65
CA SER A 478 8.98 -12.63 27.27
C SER A 478 8.89 -12.54 28.80
N ARG A 479 9.65 -11.62 29.42
CA ARG A 479 9.57 -11.35 30.87
C ARG A 479 8.19 -10.87 31.33
N LEU A 480 7.35 -10.35 30.41
CA LEU A 480 5.98 -9.92 30.69
C LEU A 480 4.92 -10.98 30.40
N SER A 481 5.26 -12.09 29.73
CA SER A 481 4.29 -13.09 29.23
C SER A 481 3.44 -13.75 30.32
N ASN A 482 4.00 -13.93 31.52
CA ASN A 482 3.30 -14.57 32.64
C ASN A 482 2.45 -13.59 33.46
N SER A 483 2.49 -12.29 33.16
CA SER A 483 1.74 -11.28 33.90
C SER A 483 0.34 -11.12 33.33
N LYS A 484 -0.67 -10.95 34.20
CA LYS A 484 -2.06 -10.67 33.78
C LYS A 484 -2.28 -9.17 33.68
N PHE A 485 -2.70 -8.70 32.51
CA PHE A 485 -2.99 -7.30 32.25
C PHE A 485 -4.50 -7.08 32.09
N ASN A 486 -4.96 -5.89 32.48
CA ASN A 486 -6.29 -5.40 32.18
C ASN A 486 -6.19 -3.91 31.80
N LEU A 487 -5.68 -3.66 30.60
CA LEU A 487 -5.39 -2.34 30.07
C LEU A 487 -6.52 -1.85 29.15
N PRO A 488 -6.89 -0.56 29.21
CA PRO A 488 -7.91 0.01 28.33
C PRO A 488 -7.38 0.13 26.89
N VAL A 489 -8.04 -0.58 25.98
CA VAL A 489 -7.74 -0.58 24.54
C VAL A 489 -8.35 0.65 23.86
N ASP A 490 -9.53 1.03 24.31
CA ASP A 490 -10.37 2.09 23.77
C ASP A 490 -9.98 3.49 24.25
N LEU A 491 -8.94 3.68 25.07
CA LEU A 491 -8.62 4.97 25.70
C LEU A 491 -8.53 6.13 24.68
N ALA A 492 -8.02 5.86 23.48
CA ALA A 492 -7.99 6.85 22.42
C ALA A 492 -9.40 7.19 21.94
N VAL A 493 -10.26 6.19 21.74
CA VAL A 493 -11.56 6.33 21.07
C VAL A 493 -12.74 6.59 22.02
N ARG A 494 -12.61 6.24 23.30
CA ARG A 494 -13.67 6.26 24.33
C ARG A 494 -14.36 7.61 24.44
N GLN A 495 -13.59 8.71 24.45
CA GLN A 495 -14.15 10.06 24.51
C GLN A 495 -14.99 10.38 23.26
N LEU A 496 -14.60 9.90 22.08
CA LEU A 496 -15.30 10.17 20.84
C LEU A 496 -16.53 9.28 20.65
N LYS A 497 -16.49 8.03 21.12
CA LYS A 497 -17.66 7.15 21.20
C LYS A 497 -18.72 7.74 22.13
N ASN A 498 -18.32 8.16 23.33
CA ASN A 498 -19.22 8.80 24.29
C ASN A 498 -19.88 10.09 23.74
N ILE A 499 -19.17 10.84 22.89
CA ILE A 499 -19.74 12.02 22.22
C ILE A 499 -20.77 11.58 21.16
N LYS A 500 -20.43 10.61 20.31
CA LYS A 500 -21.38 10.09 19.29
C LYS A 500 -22.61 9.40 19.88
N ASP A 501 -22.51 8.80 21.05
CA ASP A 501 -23.66 8.15 21.72
C ASP A 501 -24.54 9.18 22.45
N ALA A 502 -24.05 10.40 22.66
CA ALA A 502 -24.77 11.49 23.34
C ALA A 502 -25.49 12.45 22.37
N PHE A 503 -25.21 12.35 21.07
CA PHE A 503 -25.84 13.09 19.98
C PHE A 503 -26.56 12.12 19.05
#